data_AF-A0A661N1Z9-F1
#
_entry.id   AF-A0A661N1Z9-F1
#
_cell.length_a   1.000
_cell.length_b   1.000
_cell.length_c   1.000
_cell.angle_alpha   90.00
_cell.angle_beta   90.00
_cell.angle_gamma   90.00
#
_symmetry.space_group_name_H-M   'P 1'
#
loop_
_entity.id
_entity.type
_entity.pdbx_description
1 polymer ?
#
loop_
_entity_poly.entity_id
_entity_poly.type
_entity_poly.pdbx_seq_one_letter_code
_entity_poly.pdbx_strand_id
1 'polypeptide(L)' 'MATSPPSPKATDEALMEAYIDGDDAAFRALFERYGPILLRLTRRHLRNDELAEEIVQQTFFRL' A
#
# COMPACT_ATOMS: atom_id res chain seq x y z
N MET A 1 -14.18 -16.49 2.58
CA MET A 1 -14.81 -15.99 3.82
C MET A 1 -15.06 -14.51 3.58
N ALA A 2 -16.26 -13.97 3.83
CA ALA A 2 -16.57 -12.58 3.49
C ALA A 2 -15.78 -11.65 4.42
N THR A 3 -14.67 -11.08 3.94
CA THR A 3 -13.96 -10.03 4.65
C THR A 3 -14.81 -8.76 4.53
N SER A 4 -15.29 -8.27 5.68
CA SER A 4 -15.96 -6.98 5.72
C SER A 4 -14.94 -5.90 5.40
N PRO A 5 -15.30 -4.87 4.62
CA PRO A 5 -14.35 -3.84 4.24
C PRO A 5 -13.71 -3.21 5.48
N PRO A 6 -12.39 -2.96 5.47
CA PRO A 6 -11.72 -2.36 6.61
C PRO A 6 -12.36 -1.01 6.92
N SER A 7 -12.54 -0.74 8.22
CA SER A 7 -13.06 0.55 8.66
C SER A 7 -12.11 1.68 8.26
N PRO A 8 -12.59 2.86 7.83
CA PRO A 8 -11.74 4.00 7.45
C PRO A 8 -10.82 4.54 8.56
N LYS A 9 -10.93 4.01 9.78
CA LYS A 9 -10.15 4.35 10.97
C LYS A 9 -9.27 3.21 11.47
N ALA A 10 -9.16 2.11 10.72
CA ALA A 10 -8.25 1.02 11.08
C ALA A 10 -6.81 1.54 11.15
N THR A 11 -6.06 1.07 12.14
CA THR A 11 -4.63 1.35 12.25
C THR A 11 -3.88 0.58 11.16
N ASP A 12 -2.64 0.99 10.88
CA ASP A 12 -1.85 0.32 9.85
C ASP A 12 -1.50 -1.12 10.27
N GLU A 13 -1.29 -1.33 11.56
CA GLU A 13 -1.06 -2.66 12.15
C GLU A 13 -2.26 -3.57 11.92
N ALA A 14 -3.48 -3.08 12.20
CA ALA A 14 -4.71 -3.86 11.99
C ALA A 14 -4.95 -4.16 10.50
N LEU A 15 -4.63 -3.23 9.60
CA LEU A 15 -4.73 -3.46 8.16
C LEU A 15 -3.70 -4.51 7.69
N MET A 16 -2.48 -4.49 8.23
CA MET A 16 -1.46 -5.49 7.92
C MET A 16 -1.84 -6.88 8.45
N GLU A 17 -2.38 -6.97 9.66
CA GLU A 17 -2.91 -8.23 10.21
C GLU A 17 -4.03 -8.80 9.32
N ALA A 18 -5.00 -7.97 8.95
CA ALA A 18 -6.09 -8.39 8.06
C ALA A 18 -5.58 -8.81 6.67
N TYR A 19 -4.57 -8.12 6.13
CA TYR A 19 -3.93 -8.50 4.88
C TYR A 19 -3.25 -9.87 4.97
N ILE A 20 -2.50 -10.14 6.05
CA ILE A 20 -1.88 -11.45 6.30
C ILE A 20 -2.94 -12.56 6.40
N ASP A 21 -4.12 -12.24 6.96
CA ASP A 21 -5.27 -13.14 7.03
C ASP A 21 -6.02 -13.30 5.69
N GLY A 22 -5.56 -12.63 4.62
CA GLY A 22 -6.07 -12.76 3.26
C GLY A 22 -7.13 -11.72 2.86
N ASP A 23 -7.24 -10.60 3.57
CA ASP A 23 -8.14 -9.51 3.20
C ASP A 23 -7.51 -8.55 2.18
N ASP A 24 -7.82 -8.77 0.89
CA ASP A 24 -7.38 -7.90 -0.21
C ASP A 24 -7.83 -6.44 -0.05
N ALA A 25 -8.95 -6.19 0.64
CA ALA A 25 -9.43 -4.84 0.89
C ALA A 25 -8.51 -4.10 1.88
N ALA A 26 -7.88 -4.81 2.81
CA ALA A 26 -6.91 -4.26 3.74
C ALA A 26 -5.61 -3.84 3.01
N PHE A 27 -5.12 -4.67 2.08
CA PHE A 27 -4.01 -4.30 1.19
C PHE A 27 -4.34 -3.04 0.40
N ARG A 28 -5.55 -2.96 -0.16
CA ARG A 28 -5.98 -1.78 -0.92
C ARG A 28 -5.96 -0.51 -0.06
N ALA A 29 -6.43 -0.59 1.18
CA ALA A 29 -6.39 0.54 2.11
C ALA A 29 -4.95 0.99 2.42
N LEU A 30 -4.03 0.03 2.61
CA LEU A 30 -2.60 0.32 2.79
C LEU A 30 -2.00 0.99 1.53
N PHE A 31 -2.33 0.48 0.34
CA PHE A 31 -1.86 1.06 -0.92
C PHE A 31 -2.37 2.50 -1.12
N GLU A 32 -3.65 2.75 -0.87
CA GLU A 32 -4.24 4.09 -1.01
C GLU A 32 -3.60 5.10 -0.05
N ARG A 33 -3.21 4.65 1.16
CA ARG A 33 -2.53 5.49 2.16
C ARG A 33 -1.06 5.76 1.82
N TYR A 34 -0.32 4.72 1.45
CA TYR A 34 1.14 4.78 1.34
C TYR A 34 1.67 4.97 -0.07
N GLY A 35 0.93 4.55 -1.09
CA GLY A 35 1.30 4.67 -2.51
C GLY A 35 1.69 6.10 -2.90
N PRO A 36 0.83 7.11 -2.68
CA PRO A 36 1.17 8.50 -3.00
C PRO A 36 2.37 9.06 -2.22
N ILE A 37 2.56 8.62 -0.97
CA ILE A 37 3.67 9.05 -0.11
C ILE A 37 4.99 8.51 -0.65
N LEU A 38 5.03 7.20 -0.91
CA LEU A 38 6.21 6.53 -1.46
C LEU A 38 6.54 7.07 -2.84
N LEU A 39 5.54 7.29 -3.70
CA LEU A 39 5.74 7.87 -5.03
C LEU A 39 6.35 9.27 -4.98
N ARG A 40 5.86 10.13 -4.07
CA ARG A 40 6.45 11.47 -3.90
C ARG A 40 7.89 11.39 -3.39
N LEU A 41 8.17 10.47 -2.47
CA LEU A 41 9.51 10.25 -1.93
C LEU A 41 10.47 9.74 -3.01
N THR A 42 10.12 8.68 -3.73
CA THR A 42 10.95 8.08 -4.78
C THR A 42 11.19 9.05 -5.93
N ARG A 43 10.16 9.78 -6.39
CA ARG A 43 10.31 10.82 -7.42
C ARG A 43 11.34 11.89 -7.02
N ARG A 44 11.33 12.32 -5.75
CA ARG A 44 12.29 13.31 -5.24
C ARG A 44 13.73 12.80 -5.28
N HIS A 45 13.96 11.51 -5.03
CA HIS A 45 15.29 10.91 -5.00
C HIS A 45 15.81 10.53 -6.39
N LEU A 46 14.95 9.99 -7.26
CA LEU A 46 15.35 9.43 -8.54
C LEU A 46 15.31 10.46 -9.68
N ARG A 47 14.46 11.49 -9.57
CA ARG A 47 14.19 12.46 -10.64
C ARG A 47 13.78 11.81 -11.97
N ASN A 48 13.17 10.62 -11.89
CA ASN A 48 12.64 9.85 -13.00
C ASN A 48 11.28 9.28 -12.55
N ASP A 49 10.22 9.66 -13.24
CA ASP A 49 8.84 9.32 -12.86
C ASP A 49 8.52 7.85 -13.12
N GLU A 50 8.94 7.28 -14.27
CA GLU A 50 8.72 5.87 -14.61
C GLU A 50 9.41 4.94 -13.59
N LEU A 51 10.68 5.22 -13.29
CA LEU A 51 11.44 4.42 -12.31
C LEU A 51 10.86 4.56 -10.90
N ALA A 52 10.34 5.74 -10.55
CA ALA A 52 9.70 5.96 -9.27
C ALA A 52 8.39 5.17 -9.13
N GLU A 53 7.59 5.10 -10.20
CA GLU A 53 6.37 4.29 -10.24
C GLU A 53 6.68 2.80 -10.17
N GLU A 54 7.67 2.32 -10.92
CA GLU A 54 8.12 0.93 -10.90
C GLU A 54 8.57 0.50 -9.50
N ILE A 55 9.40 1.30 -8.82
CA ILE A 55 9.87 0.97 -7.47
C ILE A 55 8.71 0.91 -6.47
N VAL A 56 7.74 1.82 -6.56
CA VAL A 56 6.56 1.79 -5.70
C VAL A 56 5.76 0.52 -5.96
N GLN A 57 5.47 0.19 -7.22
CA GLN A 57 4.77 -1.05 -7.58
C GLN A 57 5.52 -2.29 -7.06
N GLN A 58 6.83 -2.38 -7.28
CA GLN A 58 7.66 -3.48 -6.79
C GLN A 58 7.67 -3.59 -5.26
N THR A 59 7.57 -2.46 -4.54
CA THR A 59 7.48 -2.47 -3.08
C THR A 59 6.20 -3.16 -2.62
N PHE A 60 5.07 -2.79 -3.22
CA PHE A 60 3.77 -3.38 -2.88
C PHE A 60 3.60 -4.80 -3.40
N PHE A 61 4.24 -5.18 -4.52
CA PHE A 61 4.26 -6.57 -5.01
C PHE A 61 5.04 -7.54 -4.13
N ARG A 62 5.91 -7.04 -3.25
CA ARG A 62 6.71 -7.85 -2.33
C ARG A 62 6.05 -8.04 -0.95
N LEU A 63 5.00 -7.28 -0.67
CA LEU A 63 4.13 -7.53 0.48
C LEU A 63 3.28 -8.76 0.18
#